data_AF-A0A7V0ZLW5-F1
#
_entry.id   AF-A0A7V0ZLW5-F1
#
_cell.length_a   1.000
_cell.length_b   1.000
_cell.length_c   1.000
_cell.angle_alpha   90.00
_cell.angle_beta   90.00
_cell.angle_gamma   90.00
#
_symmetry.space_group_name_H-M   'P 1'
#
loop_
_entity.id
_entity.type
_entity.pdbx_description
1 polymer ?
#
loop_
_entity_poly.entity_id
_entity_poly.type
_entity_poly.pdbx_seq_one_letter_code
_entity_poly.pdbx_strand_id
1 'polypeptide(L)' 'MATKLAEVTFHIDEETSHSERERFRDALLAMDGVMAAAYHDERPHLMLIEYNPDAIHSIEFVNAARDRGLHAELIGM' A
#
# COMPACT_ATOMS: atom_id res chain seq x y z
N MET A 1 -7.87 -24.93 2.05
CA MET A 1 -8.61 -23.74 2.53
C MET A 1 -8.35 -22.63 1.51
N ALA A 2 -9.37 -21.88 1.10
CA ALA A 2 -9.17 -20.77 0.17
C ALA A 2 -8.58 -19.59 0.96
N THR A 3 -7.43 -19.07 0.52
CA THR A 3 -6.89 -17.82 1.05
C THR A 3 -7.84 -16.69 0.64
N LYS A 4 -8.36 -15.94 1.60
CA LYS A 4 -9.15 -14.76 1.31
C LYS A 4 -8.21 -13.66 0.80
N LEU A 5 -8.57 -13.01 -0.29
CA LEU A 5 -7.84 -11.87 -0.83
C LEU A 5 -8.76 -10.65 -0.78
N ALA A 6 -8.18 -9.53 -0.38
CA ALA A 6 -8.81 -8.22 -0.37
C ALA A 6 -7.90 -7.24 -1.11
N GLU A 7 -8.51 -6.20 -1.66
CA GLU A 7 -7.82 -5.14 -2.40
C GLU A 7 -8.20 -3.79 -1.80
N VAL A 8 -7.23 -2.88 -1.71
CA VAL A 8 -7.45 -1.48 -1.32
C VAL A 8 -6.69 -0.55 -2.24
N THR A 9 -7.28 0.62 -2.51
CA THR A 9 -6.57 1.74 -3.13
C THR A 9 -5.98 2.60 -2.03
N PHE A 10 -4.70 2.91 -2.16
CA PHE A 10 -3.91 3.68 -1.22
C PHE A 10 -3.41 4.93 -1.90
N HIS A 11 -3.78 6.10 -1.37
CA HIS A 11 -3.32 7.39 -1.85
C HIS A 11 -2.12 7.84 -1.04
N ILE A 12 -1.04 8.24 -1.71
CA ILE A 12 0.14 8.86 -1.12
C ILE A 12 0.29 10.28 -1.68
N ASP A 13 0.87 11.20 -0.91
CA ASP A 13 1.09 12.59 -1.36
C ASP A 13 1.77 12.67 -2.75
N GLU A 14 1.27 13.55 -3.62
CA GLU A 14 1.80 13.80 -4.97
C GLU A 14 3.23 14.33 -4.97
N GLU A 15 3.65 15.00 -3.89
CA GLU A 15 5.02 15.48 -3.73
C GLU A 15 6.04 14.34 -3.52
N THR A 16 5.57 13.11 -3.29
CA THR A 16 6.44 11.94 -3.07
C THR A 16 7.19 11.55 -4.35
N SER A 17 8.53 11.58 -4.28
CA SER A 17 9.37 11.23 -5.42
C SER A 17 9.19 9.78 -5.86
N HIS A 18 9.51 9.48 -7.12
CA HIS A 18 9.47 8.11 -7.63
C HIS A 18 10.30 7.14 -6.78
N SER A 19 11.50 7.54 -6.36
CA SER A 19 12.38 6.71 -5.53
C SER A 19 11.83 6.45 -4.13
N GLU A 20 11.10 7.41 -3.53
CA GLU A 20 10.42 7.19 -2.25
C GLU A 20 9.23 6.25 -2.41
N ARG A 21 8.48 6.40 -3.51
CA ARG A 21 7.38 5.52 -3.86
C ARG A 21 7.85 4.07 -4.05
N GLU A 22 8.86 3.83 -4.87
CA GLU A 22 9.42 2.49 -5.07
C GLU A 22 9.91 1.86 -3.77
N ARG A 23 10.63 2.61 -2.92
CA ARG A 23 11.07 2.15 -1.60
C ARG A 23 9.90 1.81 -0.68
N PHE A 24 8.81 2.57 -0.75
CA PHE A 24 7.62 2.31 0.02
C PHE A 24 6.88 1.06 -0.47
N ARG A 25 6.74 0.86 -1.79
CA ARG A 25 6.21 -0.37 -2.38
C ARG A 25 7.01 -1.58 -1.89
N ASP A 26 8.33 -1.53 -1.96
CA ASP A 26 9.19 -2.64 -1.56
C ASP A 26 9.04 -2.96 -0.06
N ALA A 27 8.81 -1.93 0.76
CA ALA A 27 8.51 -2.12 2.17
C ALA A 27 7.16 -2.81 2.41
N LEU A 28 6.12 -2.47 1.64
CA LEU A 28 4.81 -3.13 1.73
C LEU A 28 4.90 -4.59 1.27
N LEU A 29 5.61 -4.87 0.18
CA LEU A 29 5.83 -6.24 -0.30
C LEU A 29 6.60 -7.12 0.70
N ALA A 30 7.34 -6.51 1.63
CA ALA A 30 8.03 -7.22 2.71
C ALA A 30 7.15 -7.48 3.94
N MET A 31 5.92 -6.93 4.00
CA MET A 31 4.99 -7.16 5.09
C MET A 31 4.31 -8.53 4.93
N ASP A 32 4.27 -9.30 6.02
CA ASP A 32 3.56 -10.58 6.02
C ASP A 32 2.07 -10.36 5.77
N GLY A 33 1.51 -11.12 4.81
CA GLY A 33 0.13 -10.97 4.36
C GLY A 33 -0.07 -10.07 3.14
N VAL A 34 0.93 -9.32 2.67
CA VAL A 34 0.84 -8.59 1.38
C VAL A 34 1.17 -9.52 0.22
N MET A 35 0.29 -9.55 -0.80
CA MET A 35 0.43 -10.42 -1.97
C MET A 35 0.93 -9.64 -3.19
N ALA A 36 0.45 -8.40 -3.37
CA ALA A 36 0.90 -7.50 -4.42
C ALA A 36 0.77 -6.04 -3.98
N ALA A 37 1.66 -5.19 -4.48
CA ALA A 37 1.59 -3.75 -4.32
C ALA A 37 2.14 -3.08 -5.60
N ALA A 38 1.36 -2.22 -6.23
CA ALA A 38 1.75 -1.56 -7.47
C ALA A 38 1.16 -0.14 -7.57
N TYR A 39 1.96 0.81 -8.04
CA TYR A 39 1.46 2.15 -8.36
C TYR A 39 0.71 2.15 -9.68
N HIS A 40 -0.26 3.05 -9.81
CA HIS A 40 -0.97 3.29 -11.05
C HIS A 40 -0.08 4.09 -12.02
N ASP A 41 0.03 3.62 -13.27
CA ASP A 41 0.92 4.22 -14.28
C ASP A 41 0.59 5.69 -14.57
N GLU A 42 -0.70 5.99 -14.78
CA GLU A 42 -1.17 7.36 -15.07
C GLU A 42 -1.34 8.24 -13.82
N ARG A 43 -1.46 7.65 -12.62
CA ARG A 43 -1.69 8.36 -11.35
C ARG A 43 -0.73 7.82 -10.30
N PRO A 44 0.54 8.23 -10.35
CA PRO A 44 1.60 7.57 -9.59
C PRO A 44 1.51 7.79 -8.07
N HIS A 45 0.59 8.64 -7.61
CA HIS A 45 0.20 8.85 -6.22
C HIS A 45 -0.87 7.86 -5.72
N LEU A 46 -1.40 6.99 -6.60
CA LEU A 46 -2.30 5.90 -6.23
C LEU A 46 -1.55 4.58 -6.31
N MET A 47 -1.70 3.76 -5.27
CA MET A 47 -1.21 2.39 -5.21
C MET A 47 -2.38 1.43 -4.99
N LEU A 48 -2.35 0.31 -5.69
CA LEU A 48 -3.19 -0.84 -5.41
C LEU A 48 -2.44 -1.84 -4.55
N ILE A 49 -3.08 -2.30 -3.48
CA ILE A 49 -2.51 -3.29 -2.56
C ILE A 49 -3.46 -4.48 -2.48
N GLU A 50 -2.99 -5.65 -2.88
CA GLU A 50 -3.67 -6.93 -2.67
C GLU A 50 -3.06 -7.63 -1.45
N TYR A 51 -3.90 -8.06 -0.52
CA TYR A 51 -3.46 -8.64 0.74
C TYR A 51 -4.43 -9.71 1.28
N ASN A 52 -3.93 -10.51 2.21
CA ASN A 52 -4.73 -11.44 2.99
C ASN A 52 -5.27 -10.75 4.26
N PRO A 53 -6.57 -10.47 4.36
CA PRO A 53 -7.15 -9.80 5.52
C PRO A 53 -7.14 -10.64 6.81
N ASP A 54 -6.86 -11.95 6.71
CA ASP A 54 -6.66 -12.80 7.89
C ASP A 54 -5.23 -12.66 8.47
N ALA A 55 -4.30 -12.05 7.73
CA ALA A 55 -2.90 -11.88 8.12
C ALA A 55 -2.55 -10.41 8.45
N ILE A 56 -3.10 -9.46 7.71
CA ILE A 56 -2.82 -8.03 7.88
C ILE A 56 -4.07 -7.18 7.66
N HIS A 57 -4.20 -6.09 8.42
CA HIS A 57 -5.30 -5.13 8.27
C HIS A 57 -4.87 -3.96 7.40
N SER A 58 -5.77 -3.44 6.57
CA SER A 58 -5.48 -2.32 5.65
C SER A 58 -4.94 -1.06 6.34
N ILE A 59 -5.32 -0.82 7.60
CA ILE A 59 -4.83 0.31 8.39
C ILE A 59 -3.31 0.26 8.61
N GLU A 60 -2.70 -0.92 8.59
CA GLU A 60 -1.26 -1.09 8.74
C GLU A 60 -0.48 -0.46 7.58
N PHE A 61 -1.07 -0.34 6.40
CA PHE A 61 -0.46 0.36 5.27
C PHE A 61 -0.34 1.87 5.52
N VAL A 62 -1.36 2.46 6.16
CA VAL A 62 -1.34 3.88 6.57
C VAL A 62 -0.29 4.11 7.65
N ASN A 63 -0.22 3.20 8.63
CA ASN A 63 0.80 3.27 9.68
C ASN A 63 2.22 3.16 9.10
N ALA A 64 2.44 2.22 8.17
CA ALA A 64 3.72 2.04 7.51
C ALA A 64 4.17 3.27 6.70
N ALA A 65 3.23 3.98 6.07
CA ALA A 65 3.51 5.25 5.40
C ALA A 65 3.89 6.35 6.41
N ARG A 66 3.09 6.49 7.47
CA ARG A 66 3.30 7.48 8.53
C ARG A 66 4.66 7.32 9.21
N ASP A 67 5.07 6.10 9.50
CA ASP A 67 6.37 5.78 10.12
C ASP A 67 7.57 6.19 9.24
N ARG A 68 7.34 6.36 7.93
CA ARG A 68 8.34 6.82 6.96
C ARG A 68 8.23 8.32 6.65
N GLY A 69 7.37 9.04 7.38
CA GLY A 69 7.13 10.47 7.16
C GLY A 69 6.29 10.76 5.92
N LEU A 70 5.63 9.74 5.34
CA LEU A 70 4.77 9.88 4.18
C LEU A 70 3.34 10.16 4.66
N HIS A 71 2.65 11.07 3.98
CA HIS A 71 1.22 11.26 4.19
C HIS A 71 0.45 10.37 3.22
N ALA A 72 -0.44 9.54 3.78
CA ALA A 72 -1.20 8.59 2.97
C ALA A 72 -2.57 8.26 3.58
N GLU A 73 -3.50 7.89 2.72
CA GLU A 73 -4.89 7.63 3.03
C GLU A 73 -5.41 6.40 2.28
N LEU A 74 -6.33 5.65 2.89
CA LEU A 74 -7.06 4.59 2.21
C LEU A 74 -8.23 5.20 1.44
N ILE A 75 -8.29 4.95 0.14
CA ILE A 75 -9.40 5.36 -0.72
C ILE A 75 -10.26 4.13 -1.01
N GLY A 76 -11.49 4.17 -0.50
CA GLY A 76 -12.49 3.11 -0.67
C GLY A 76 -12.52 2.16 0.53
N MET A 77 -13.73 1.98 1.07
CA MET A 77 -14.07 0.93 2.04
C MET A 77 -15.08 -0.03 1.41
#